data_AF-A0AAV9MRK2-F1
#
_entry.id   AF-A0AAV9MRK2-F1
#
_cell.length_a   1.000
_cell.length_b   1.000
_cell.length_c   1.000
_cell.angle_alpha   90.00
_cell.angle_beta   90.00
_cell.angle_gamma   90.00
#
_symmetry.space_group_name_H-M   'P 1'
#
loop_
_entity.id
_entity.type
_entity.pdbx_description
1 polymer ?
#
loop_
_entity_poly.entity_id
_entity_poly.type
_entity_poly.pdbx_seq_one_letter_code
_entity_poly.pdbx_strand_id
1 'polypeptide(L)'
;MSQPTRLICIGAHRSLALKLQPSLSPHVSYIAILTKIEPSKTYSPENLALLLDALHPSPDGVIVGGGFGDEEVDEMMKVIALKKREDGTSFKFIRVPVGTIEASGPEGLVNKVKELLADAFAVQW
;
A
#
# COMPACT_ATOMS: atom_id res chain seq x y z
N MET A 1 18.32 1.14 -15.18
CA MET A 1 16.90 0.93 -14.85
C MET A 1 16.72 1.38 -13.41
N SER A 2 15.77 2.26 -13.13
CA SER A 2 15.41 2.60 -11.74
C SER A 2 14.90 1.36 -11.02
N GLN A 3 15.20 1.22 -9.73
CA GLN A 3 14.60 0.16 -8.93
C GLN A 3 13.08 0.38 -8.82
N PRO A 4 12.26 -0.70 -8.74
CA PRO A 4 10.82 -0.57 -8.55
C PRO A 4 10.51 0.18 -7.25
N THR A 5 9.44 0.96 -7.24
CA THR A 5 8.89 1.51 -6.00
C THR A 5 8.42 0.37 -5.11
N ARG A 6 8.94 0.30 -3.89
CA ARG A 6 8.68 -0.77 -2.93
C ARG A 6 7.61 -0.32 -1.94
N LEU A 7 6.49 -1.02 -1.92
CA LEU A 7 5.35 -0.67 -1.09
C LEU A 7 4.98 -1.78 -0.13
N ILE A 8 4.55 -1.38 1.07
CA ILE A 8 3.70 -2.23 1.92
C ILE A 8 2.26 -2.05 1.42
N CYS A 9 1.61 -3.14 1.05
CA CYS A 9 0.19 -3.16 0.70
C CYS A 9 -0.63 -3.56 1.93
N ILE A 10 -1.63 -2.74 2.28
CA ILE A 10 -2.60 -3.04 3.33
C ILE A 10 -3.97 -3.19 2.65
N GLY A 11 -4.49 -4.41 2.58
CA GLY A 11 -5.70 -4.75 1.84
C GLY A 11 -6.71 -5.54 2.66
N ALA A 12 -7.98 -5.55 2.25
CA ALA A 12 -8.99 -6.42 2.87
C ALA A 12 -8.70 -7.90 2.61
N HIS A 13 -8.34 -8.23 1.36
CA HIS A 13 -8.08 -9.60 0.91
C HIS A 13 -6.71 -9.71 0.22
N ARG A 14 -5.89 -10.68 0.64
CA ARG A 14 -4.56 -10.91 0.06
C ARG A 14 -4.63 -11.27 -1.43
N SER A 15 -5.64 -12.06 -1.82
CA SER A 15 -5.82 -12.51 -3.20
C SER A 15 -6.01 -11.36 -4.19
N LEU A 16 -6.67 -10.28 -3.78
CA LEU A 16 -6.87 -9.11 -4.64
C LEU A 16 -5.56 -8.33 -4.83
N ALA A 17 -4.79 -8.10 -3.76
CA ALA A 17 -3.49 -7.46 -3.86
C ALA A 17 -2.54 -8.24 -4.79
N LEU A 18 -2.51 -9.57 -4.67
CA LEU A 18 -1.72 -10.42 -5.55
C LEU A 18 -2.18 -10.39 -7.01
N LYS A 19 -3.49 -10.25 -7.27
CA LYS A 19 -4.02 -10.08 -8.64
C LYS A 19 -3.66 -8.74 -9.26
N LEU A 20 -3.50 -7.68 -8.46
CA LEU A 20 -3.09 -6.35 -8.95
C LEU A 20 -1.60 -6.28 -9.26
N GLN A 21 -0.76 -7.00 -8.52
CA GLN A 21 0.70 -6.91 -8.60
C GLN A 21 1.28 -7.08 -10.03
N PRO A 22 0.82 -8.04 -10.87
CA PRO A 22 1.29 -8.16 -12.24
C PRO A 22 1.07 -6.90 -13.09
N SER A 23 -0.05 -6.21 -12.90
CA SER A 23 -0.39 -4.99 -13.64
C SER A 23 0.46 -3.78 -13.22
N LEU A 24 1.12 -3.85 -12.06
CA LEU A 24 1.95 -2.78 -11.51
C LEU A 24 3.45 -3.01 -11.76
N SER A 25 3.83 -4.24 -12.10
CA SER A 25 5.20 -4.60 -12.50
C SER A 25 5.53 -4.04 -13.89
N PRO A 26 6.79 -3.64 -14.17
CA PRO A 26 7.96 -3.68 -13.29
C PRO A 26 8.13 -2.44 -12.41
N HIS A 27 7.21 -1.47 -12.47
CA HIS A 27 7.37 -0.16 -11.84
C HIS A 27 7.22 -0.20 -10.32
N VAL A 28 6.36 -1.10 -9.81
CA VAL A 28 6.03 -1.19 -8.39
C VAL A 28 6.11 -2.64 -7.92
N SER A 29 6.60 -2.83 -6.70
CA SER A 29 6.68 -4.12 -6.03
C SER A 29 6.07 -4.05 -4.63
N TYR A 30 5.16 -4.97 -4.33
CA TYR A 30 4.69 -5.18 -2.97
C TYR A 30 5.72 -6.02 -2.21
N ILE A 31 6.42 -5.40 -1.26
CA ILE A 31 7.42 -6.08 -0.43
C ILE A 31 6.79 -6.73 0.82
N ALA A 32 5.57 -6.32 1.16
CA ALA A 32 4.75 -6.98 2.17
C ALA A 32 3.25 -6.75 1.89
N ILE A 33 2.41 -7.70 2.28
CA ILE A 33 0.95 -7.60 2.21
C ILE A 33 0.35 -7.91 3.59
N LEU A 34 -0.18 -6.87 4.23
CA LEU A 34 -0.95 -6.95 5.47
C LEU A 34 -2.45 -7.00 5.14
N THR A 35 -3.21 -7.86 5.82
CA THR A 35 -4.66 -7.95 5.58
C THR A 35 -5.52 -7.94 6.83
N LYS A 36 -6.75 -7.42 6.74
CA LYS A 36 -7.64 -7.27 7.90
C LYS A 36 -8.66 -8.40 8.09
N ILE A 37 -8.79 -9.30 7.11
CA ILE A 37 -9.81 -10.37 7.10
C ILE A 37 -9.15 -11.75 7.21
N GLU A 38 -9.78 -12.64 7.98
CA GLU A 38 -9.40 -14.05 8.12
C GLU A 38 -9.48 -14.83 6.79
N PRO A 39 -8.73 -15.93 6.63
CA PRO A 39 -7.80 -16.56 7.58
C PRO A 39 -6.39 -15.96 7.57
N SER A 40 -6.17 -14.89 6.79
CA SER A 40 -4.85 -14.26 6.60
C SER A 40 -4.72 -12.92 7.32
N LYS A 41 -5.51 -12.71 8.38
CA LYS A 41 -5.50 -11.45 9.12
C LYS A 41 -4.11 -11.23 9.72
N THR A 42 -3.43 -10.21 9.23
CA THR A 42 -2.07 -9.84 9.63
C THR A 42 -1.93 -8.35 9.88
N TYR A 43 -2.89 -7.53 9.47
CA TYR A 43 -2.89 -6.11 9.76
C TYR A 43 -3.13 -5.88 11.25
N SER A 44 -2.18 -5.19 11.87
CA SER A 44 -2.32 -4.45 13.12
C SER A 44 -1.38 -3.24 13.07
N PRO A 45 -1.63 -2.18 13.86
CA PRO A 45 -0.71 -1.04 13.99
C PRO A 45 0.72 -1.47 14.32
N GLU A 46 0.88 -2.47 15.18
CA GLU A 46 2.17 -3.01 15.62
C GLU A 46 2.91 -3.72 14.49
N ASN A 47 2.20 -4.54 13.71
CA ASN A 47 2.78 -5.22 12.56
C ASN A 47 3.19 -4.23 11.46
N LEU A 48 2.38 -3.18 11.24
CA LEU A 48 2.76 -2.09 10.34
C LEU A 48 4.03 -1.39 10.83
N ALA A 49 4.09 -1.00 12.11
CA ALA A 49 5.26 -0.37 12.70
C ALA A 49 6.51 -1.25 12.58
N LEU A 50 6.38 -2.55 12.88
CA LEU A 50 7.46 -3.53 12.76
C LEU A 50 7.99 -3.61 11.33
N LEU A 51 7.11 -3.70 10.32
CA LEU A 51 7.54 -3.77 8.92
C LEU A 51 8.23 -2.49 8.44
N LEU A 52 7.79 -1.31 8.92
CA LEU A 52 8.44 -0.04 8.60
C LEU A 52 9.87 0.04 9.18
N ASP A 53 10.11 -0.59 10.33
CA ASP A 53 11.42 -0.62 10.99
C ASP A 53 12.34 -1.74 10.44
N ALA A 54 11.78 -2.91 10.11
CA ALA A 54 12.54 -4.13 9.88
C ALA A 54 12.86 -4.43 8.41
N LEU A 55 12.11 -3.88 7.46
CA LEU A 55 12.32 -4.16 6.04
C LEU A 55 13.56 -3.43 5.51
N HIS A 56 14.52 -4.19 4.98
CA HIS A 56 15.68 -3.66 4.28
C HIS A 56 15.75 -4.23 2.84
N PRO A 57 15.86 -3.37 1.82
CA PRO A 57 15.88 -1.92 1.92
C PRO A 57 14.51 -1.35 2.36
N SER A 58 14.50 -0.17 3.00
CA SER A 58 13.29 0.46 3.57
C SER A 58 12.21 0.76 2.51
N PRO A 59 10.91 0.50 2.76
CA PRO A 59 9.85 0.79 1.80
C PRO A 59 9.81 2.26 1.38
N ASP A 60 9.36 2.53 0.16
CA ASP A 60 9.13 3.88 -0.35
C ASP A 60 7.79 4.44 0.15
N GLY A 61 6.84 3.57 0.50
CA GLY A 61 5.56 3.97 1.08
C GLY A 61 4.63 2.82 1.42
N VAL A 62 3.42 3.19 1.80
CA VAL A 62 2.32 2.29 2.17
C VAL A 62 1.11 2.62 1.31
N ILE A 63 0.47 1.60 0.74
CA ILE A 63 -0.81 1.72 0.03
C ILE A 63 -1.91 0.98 0.79
N VAL A 64 -3.02 1.66 1.05
CA VAL A 64 -4.17 1.14 1.80
C VAL A 64 -5.37 1.01 0.86
N GLY A 65 -5.95 -0.17 0.79
CA GLY A 65 -7.14 -0.46 -0.02
C GLY A 65 -8.41 0.20 0.55
N GLY A 66 -9.42 0.39 -0.30
CA GLY A 66 -10.69 1.04 0.07
C GLY A 66 -11.58 0.25 1.04
N GLY A 67 -11.12 -0.90 1.54
CA GLY A 67 -11.84 -1.68 2.55
C GLY A 67 -11.61 -1.22 4.00
N PHE A 68 -10.84 -0.15 4.22
CA PHE A 68 -10.57 0.41 5.54
C PHE A 68 -11.36 1.70 5.77
N GLY A 69 -11.99 1.81 6.95
CA GLY A 69 -12.71 3.01 7.37
C GLY A 69 -11.79 4.17 7.68
N ASP A 70 -12.36 5.37 7.85
CA ASP A 70 -11.59 6.59 8.13
C ASP A 70 -10.79 6.49 9.43
N GLU A 71 -11.41 5.99 10.51
CA GLU A 71 -10.74 5.82 11.81
C GLU A 71 -9.53 4.86 11.72
N GLU A 72 -9.70 3.72 11.02
CA GLU A 72 -8.61 2.75 10.81
C GLU A 72 -7.46 3.39 10.03
N VAL A 73 -7.78 4.20 9.02
CA VAL A 73 -6.80 4.91 8.19
C VAL A 73 -6.07 5.98 8.98
N ASP A 74 -6.78 6.73 9.83
CA ASP A 74 -6.19 7.75 10.69
C ASP A 74 -5.18 7.15 11.69
N GLU A 75 -5.49 5.97 12.24
CA GLU A 75 -4.55 5.22 13.08
C GLU A 75 -3.29 4.79 12.30
N MET A 76 -3.45 4.31 11.06
CA MET A 76 -2.30 3.98 10.21
C MET A 76 -1.43 5.20 9.93
N MET A 77 -2.05 6.34 9.62
CA MET A 77 -1.32 7.58 9.35
C MET A 77 -0.52 8.03 10.58
N LYS A 78 -1.07 7.88 11.79
CA LYS A 78 -0.34 8.16 13.05
C LYS A 78 0.89 7.26 13.19
N VAL A 79 0.74 5.95 12.95
CA VAL A 79 1.87 5.00 13.00
C VAL A 79 2.95 5.39 12.00
N ILE A 80 2.55 5.68 10.75
CA ILE A 80 3.49 6.02 9.67
C ILE A 80 4.20 7.34 9.95
N ALA A 81 3.50 8.34 10.48
CA ALA A 81 4.07 9.66 10.80
C ALA A 81 5.15 9.60 11.90
N LEU A 82 5.07 8.62 12.80
CA LEU A 82 6.07 8.38 13.85
C LEU A 82 7.33 7.68 13.34
N LYS A 83 7.31 7.17 12.11
CA LYS A 83 8.43 6.45 11.49
C LYS A 83 9.12 7.30 10.42
N LYS A 84 10.40 7.02 10.21
CA LYS A 84 11.23 7.64 9.17
C LYS A 84 11.98 6.57 8.41
N ARG A 85 12.25 6.86 7.15
CA ARG A 85 13.17 6.06 6.33
C ARG A 85 14.60 6.25 6.82
N GLU A 86 15.50 5.35 6.40
CA GLU A 86 16.93 5.41 6.76
C GLU A 86 17.59 6.76 6.39
N ASP A 87 17.11 7.41 5.34
CA ASP A 87 17.56 8.74 4.88
C ASP A 87 16.89 9.92 5.62
N GLY A 88 16.08 9.64 6.65
CA GLY A 88 15.33 10.63 7.42
C GLY A 88 14.05 11.15 6.77
N THR A 89 13.70 10.70 5.57
CA THR A 89 12.48 11.14 4.88
C THR A 89 11.23 10.42 5.40
N SER A 90 10.06 11.03 5.22
CA SER A 90 8.77 10.42 5.57
C SER A 90 8.36 9.38 4.51
N PHE A 91 7.71 8.31 4.95
CA PHE A 91 7.06 7.37 4.04
C PHE A 91 5.88 8.03 3.31
N LYS A 92 5.70 7.69 2.03
CA LYS A 92 4.47 8.06 1.31
C LYS A 92 3.30 7.21 1.79
N PHE A 93 2.13 7.82 1.89
CA PHE A 93 0.88 7.14 2.23
C PHE A 93 -0.12 7.32 1.10
N ILE A 94 -0.63 6.21 0.55
CA ILE A 94 -1.60 6.21 -0.54
C ILE A 94 -2.86 5.52 -0.05
N ARG A 95 -4.00 6.21 -0.15
CA ARG A 95 -5.32 5.64 0.16
C ARG A 95 -6.11 5.44 -1.13
N VAL A 96 -6.51 4.21 -1.38
CA VAL A 96 -7.49 3.90 -2.44
C VAL A 96 -8.88 4.30 -1.96
N PRO A 97 -9.67 5.06 -2.74
CA PRO A 97 -11.02 5.44 -2.35
C PRO A 97 -11.92 4.22 -2.07
N VAL A 98 -12.76 4.35 -1.04
CA VAL A 98 -13.83 3.38 -0.75
C VAL A 98 -14.77 3.32 -1.95
N GLY A 99 -15.30 2.13 -2.29
CA GLY A 99 -16.25 1.99 -3.39
C GLY A 99 -15.63 1.87 -4.78
N THR A 100 -14.30 1.90 -4.91
CA THR A 100 -13.63 1.88 -6.23
C THR A 100 -13.96 0.63 -7.05
N ILE A 101 -14.04 -0.54 -6.40
CA ILE A 101 -14.35 -1.80 -7.09
C ILE A 101 -15.83 -1.83 -7.47
N GLU A 102 -16.69 -1.36 -6.57
CA GLU A 102 -18.14 -1.32 -6.72
C GLU A 102 -18.54 -0.39 -7.87
N ALA A 103 -17.83 0.73 -8.03
CA ALA A 103 -18.10 1.73 -9.05
C ALA A 103 -17.58 1.35 -10.46
N SER A 104 -16.45 0.65 -10.54
CA SER A 104 -15.73 0.48 -11.83
C SER A 104 -15.11 -0.90 -12.04
N GLY A 105 -15.46 -1.86 -11.19
CA GLY A 105 -14.96 -3.23 -11.26
C GLY A 105 -13.46 -3.36 -10.98
N PRO A 106 -12.91 -4.58 -11.19
CA PRO A 106 -11.49 -4.85 -10.97
C PRO A 106 -10.55 -4.01 -11.85
N GLU A 107 -10.92 -3.71 -13.09
CA GLU A 107 -10.11 -2.88 -14.00
C GLU A 107 -10.07 -1.43 -13.55
N GLY A 108 -11.20 -0.89 -13.07
CA GLY A 108 -11.25 0.45 -12.47
C GLY A 108 -10.34 0.57 -11.25
N LEU A 109 -10.27 -0.47 -10.41
CA LEU A 109 -9.33 -0.52 -9.30
C LEU A 109 -7.87 -0.46 -9.78
N VAL A 110 -7.51 -1.26 -10.79
CA VAL A 110 -6.15 -1.23 -11.36
C VAL A 110 -5.81 0.17 -11.83
N ASN A 111 -6.68 0.79 -12.63
CA ASN A 111 -6.45 2.12 -13.18
C ASN A 111 -6.34 3.18 -12.09
N LYS A 112 -7.19 3.12 -11.06
CA LYS A 112 -7.13 4.07 -9.95
C LYS A 112 -5.87 3.92 -9.11
N VAL A 113 -5.44 2.69 -8.85
CA VAL A 113 -4.17 2.42 -8.16
C VAL A 113 -3.00 2.95 -8.99
N LYS A 114 -3.01 2.74 -10.32
CA LYS A 114 -1.98 3.28 -11.21
C LYS A 114 -1.91 4.80 -11.19
N GLU A 115 -3.04 5.49 -11.25
CA GLU A 115 -3.15 6.95 -11.15
C GLU A 115 -2.54 7.46 -9.84
N LEU A 116 -2.98 6.93 -8.70
CA LEU A 116 -2.50 7.35 -7.38
C LEU A 116 -0.98 7.14 -7.21
N LEU A 117 -0.46 6.05 -7.78
CA LEU A 117 0.97 5.73 -7.73
C LEU A 117 1.80 6.61 -8.69
N ALA A 118 1.25 6.96 -9.85
CA ALA A 118 1.87 7.93 -10.76
C ALA A 118 2.00 9.30 -10.08
N ASP A 119 0.94 9.76 -9.40
CA ASP A 119 0.95 11.04 -8.67
C ASP A 119 1.93 11.03 -7.48
N ALA A 120 1.99 9.92 -6.73
CA ALA A 120 2.81 9.84 -5.53
C ALA A 120 4.31 9.66 -5.81
N PHE A 121 4.67 8.99 -6.91
CA PHE A 121 6.04 8.55 -7.20
C PHE A 121 6.56 8.96 -8.59
N ALA A 122 5.79 9.73 -9.37
CA ALA A 122 6.12 10.12 -10.74
C ALA A 122 6.38 8.91 -11.68
N VAL A 123 5.67 7.81 -11.45
CA VAL A 123 5.75 6.60 -12.28
C VAL A 123 5.03 6.81 -13.62
N GLN A 124 5.67 6.42 -14.72
CA GLN A 124 5.05 6.30 -16.04
C GLN A 124 4.81 4.81 -16.35
N TRP A 125 3.61 4.47 -16.83
CA TRP A 125 3.12 3.09 -16.96
C TRP A 125 3.37 2.45 -18.31
#